data_AF-A0A4V3RIW4-F1
#
_entry.id   AF-A0A4V3RIW4-F1
#
_cell.length_a   1.000
_cell.length_b   1.000
_cell.length_c   1.000
_cell.angle_alpha   90.00
_cell.angle_beta   90.00
_cell.angle_gamma   90.00
#
_symmetry.space_group_name_H-M   'P 1'
#
loop_
_entity.id
_entity.type
_entity.pdbx_description
1 polymer ?
#
loop_
_entity_poly.entity_id
_entity_poly.type
_entity_poly.pdbx_seq_one_letter_code
_entity_poly.pdbx_strand_id
1 'polypeptide(L)'
;MRPEPPEIPRFRPSIALAGRVWALLGTASATVTAVAVTVIRAWVYPTFSEAFQSIGVVPPLVTRVFASGAPLVWLAPLVLGAMWAFGPRKPGWYLLIGLIGICTVFIAAPITIFALYLPMMAVNAAI
;
A
#
# COMPACT_ATOMS: atom_id res chain seq x y z
N MET A 1 11.98 -56.37 -21.83
CA MET A 1 12.23 -55.27 -20.88
C MET A 1 11.51 -54.05 -21.41
N ARG A 2 10.52 -53.51 -20.70
CA ARG A 2 9.91 -52.22 -21.10
C ARG A 2 10.86 -51.10 -20.66
N PRO A 3 11.20 -50.14 -21.52
CA PRO A 3 11.99 -48.99 -21.12
C PRO A 3 11.20 -48.17 -20.10
N GLU A 4 11.82 -47.84 -18.97
CA GLU A 4 11.21 -46.93 -18.00
C GLU A 4 11.10 -45.53 -18.63
N PRO A 5 9.96 -44.84 -18.46
CA PRO A 5 9.78 -43.51 -19.01
C PRO A 5 10.77 -42.54 -18.36
N PRO A 6 11.30 -41.56 -19.12
CA PRO A 6 12.27 -40.60 -18.60
C PRO A 6 11.66 -39.81 -17.44
N GLU A 7 12.38 -39.75 -16.32
CA GLU A 7 11.98 -38.98 -15.15
C GLU A 7 12.08 -37.48 -15.47
N ILE A 8 10.93 -36.82 -15.68
CA ILE A 8 10.87 -35.38 -15.87
C ILE A 8 11.05 -34.72 -14.49
N PRO A 9 12.08 -33.87 -14.28
CA PRO A 9 12.26 -33.17 -13.01
C PRO A 9 11.04 -32.30 -12.72
N ARG A 10 10.24 -32.66 -11.72
CA ARG A 10 9.13 -31.81 -11.28
C ARG A 10 9.70 -30.66 -10.47
N PHE A 11 9.71 -29.46 -11.05
CA PHE A 11 10.01 -28.24 -10.31
C PHE A 11 8.92 -28.02 -9.25
N ARG A 12 9.22 -28.36 -8.00
CA ARG A 12 8.40 -27.99 -6.85
C ARG A 12 9.05 -26.75 -6.22
N PRO A 13 8.54 -25.53 -6.46
CA PRO A 13 9.05 -24.37 -5.76
C PRO A 13 8.93 -24.64 -4.26
N SER A 14 10.03 -24.45 -3.52
CA SER A 14 9.98 -24.66 -2.09
C SER A 14 9.00 -23.65 -1.49
N ILE A 15 8.11 -24.13 -0.61
CA ILE A 15 7.10 -23.27 0.06
C ILE A 15 7.81 -22.10 0.78
N ALA A 16 9.04 -22.31 1.24
CA ALA A 16 9.89 -21.28 1.82
C ALA A 16 10.29 -20.18 0.81
N LEU A 17 10.66 -20.54 -0.43
CA LEU A 17 10.98 -19.55 -1.47
C LEU A 17 9.73 -18.77 -1.87
N ALA A 18 8.61 -19.45 -2.10
CA ALA A 18 7.34 -18.81 -2.42
C ALA A 18 6.94 -17.81 -1.32
N GLY A 19 7.05 -18.20 -0.04
CA GLY A 19 6.77 -17.30 1.09
C GLY A 19 7.63 -16.03 1.06
N ARG A 20 8.94 -16.15 0.83
CA ARG A 20 9.84 -14.99 0.75
C ARG A 20 9.50 -14.06 -0.41
N VAL A 21 9.18 -14.60 -1.57
CA VAL A 21 8.74 -13.80 -2.73
C VAL A 21 7.47 -13.03 -2.41
N TRP A 22 6.49 -13.67 -1.76
CA TRP A 22 5.27 -13.00 -1.30
C TRP A 22 5.54 -11.88 -0.31
N ALA A 23 6.42 -12.11 0.68
CA ALA A 23 6.79 -11.07 1.64
C ALA A 23 7.49 -9.88 0.96
N LEU A 24 8.35 -10.13 -0.05
CA LEU A 24 8.99 -9.07 -0.82
C LEU A 24 7.95 -8.25 -1.60
N LEU A 25 7.01 -8.93 -2.27
CA LEU A 25 5.92 -8.28 -3.00
C LEU A 25 5.07 -7.42 -2.07
N GLY A 26 4.66 -7.92 -0.91
CA GLY A 26 3.90 -7.15 0.07
C GLY A 26 4.68 -5.94 0.59
N THR A 27 5.95 -6.12 0.93
CA THR A 27 6.78 -5.02 1.44
C THR A 27 7.02 -3.95 0.37
N ALA A 28 7.31 -4.35 -0.87
CA ALA A 28 7.44 -3.45 -2.00
C ALA A 28 6.13 -2.71 -2.28
N SER A 29 5.00 -3.41 -2.22
CA SER A 29 3.66 -2.85 -2.41
C SER A 29 3.34 -1.78 -1.35
N ALA A 30 3.59 -2.07 -0.06
CA ALA A 30 3.43 -1.11 1.03
C ALA A 30 4.36 0.11 0.87
N THR A 31 5.60 -0.12 0.42
CA THR A 31 6.57 0.95 0.18
C THR A 31 6.14 1.86 -0.98
N VAL A 32 5.74 1.28 -2.11
CA VAL A 32 5.22 2.04 -3.27
C VAL A 32 3.99 2.85 -2.87
N THR A 33 3.10 2.26 -2.08
CA THR A 33 1.93 2.96 -1.53
C THR A 33 2.33 4.15 -0.67
N ALA A 34 3.30 3.96 0.24
CA ALA A 34 3.80 5.02 1.10
C ALA A 34 4.42 6.18 0.31
N VAL A 35 5.20 5.86 -0.72
CA VAL A 35 5.77 6.85 -1.64
C VAL A 35 4.66 7.59 -2.38
N ALA A 36 3.70 6.88 -2.96
CA ALA A 36 2.60 7.50 -3.71
C ALA A 36 1.78 8.46 -2.84
N VAL A 37 1.39 8.05 -1.62
CA VAL A 37 0.68 8.90 -0.65
C VAL A 37 1.52 10.14 -0.29
N THR A 38 2.83 9.97 -0.09
CA THR A 38 3.74 11.08 0.21
C THR A 38 3.82 12.07 -0.95
N VAL A 39 3.92 11.59 -2.19
CA VAL A 39 3.93 12.43 -3.40
C VAL A 39 2.60 13.17 -3.54
N ILE A 40 1.47 12.49 -3.39
CA ILE A 40 0.14 13.13 -3.48
C ILE A 40 -0.01 14.22 -2.41
N ARG A 41 0.40 13.94 -1.18
CA ARG A 41 0.41 14.93 -0.10
C ARG A 41 1.30 16.13 -0.43
N ALA A 42 2.49 15.91 -1.00
CA ALA A 42 3.46 16.97 -1.26
C ALA A 42 3.10 17.84 -2.47
N TRP A 43 2.50 17.26 -3.51
CA TRP A 43 2.31 17.93 -4.81
C TRP A 43 0.86 18.21 -5.15
N VAL A 44 -0.07 17.38 -4.71
CA VAL A 44 -1.49 17.48 -5.08
C VAL A 44 -2.26 18.26 -4.02
N TYR A 45 -2.07 17.92 -2.75
CA TYR A 45 -2.79 18.57 -1.65
C TYR A 45 -2.60 20.10 -1.58
N PRO A 46 -1.40 20.69 -1.78
CA PRO A 46 -1.23 22.15 -1.73
C PRO A 46 -2.08 22.86 -2.78
N THR A 47 -2.06 22.38 -4.03
CA THR A 47 -2.86 22.90 -5.14
C THR A 47 -4.35 22.85 -4.84
N PHE A 48 -4.83 21.76 -4.25
CA PHE A 48 -6.21 21.67 -3.78
C PHE A 48 -6.47 22.69 -2.65
N SER A 49 -5.64 22.71 -1.60
CA SER A 49 -5.84 23.61 -0.47
C SER A 49 -5.91 25.09 -0.89
N GLU A 50 -5.04 25.52 -1.81
CA GLU A 50 -5.03 26.89 -2.34
C GLU A 50 -6.32 27.19 -3.12
N ALA A 51 -6.78 26.27 -3.98
CA ALA A 51 -8.02 26.43 -4.74
C ALA A 51 -9.27 26.53 -3.84
N PHE A 52 -9.28 25.83 -2.69
CA PHE A 52 -10.38 25.92 -1.72
C PHE A 52 -10.35 27.23 -0.93
N GLN A 53 -9.15 27.66 -0.53
CA GLN A 53 -8.98 28.93 0.18
C GLN A 53 -9.34 30.13 -0.69
N SER A 54 -9.07 30.08 -2.01
CA SER A 54 -9.40 31.18 -2.93
C SER A 54 -10.91 31.39 -3.09
N ILE A 55 -11.73 30.35 -2.91
CA ILE A 55 -13.19 30.43 -2.89
C ILE A 55 -13.78 30.56 -1.47
N GLY A 56 -12.93 30.75 -0.46
CA GLY A 56 -13.35 30.92 0.95
C GLY A 56 -13.90 29.66 1.62
N VAL A 57 -13.70 28.47 1.03
CA VAL A 57 -14.24 27.20 1.53
C VAL A 57 -13.13 26.43 2.25
N VAL A 58 -13.45 25.89 3.44
CA VAL A 58 -12.51 25.03 4.17
C VAL A 58 -12.53 23.61 3.58
N PRO A 59 -11.36 22.98 3.30
CA PRO A 59 -11.33 21.61 2.79
C PRO A 59 -12.05 20.60 3.72
N PRO A 60 -12.70 19.57 3.16
CA PRO A 60 -13.37 18.52 3.93
C PRO A 60 -12.46 17.88 4.99
N LEU A 61 -13.05 17.43 6.11
CA LEU A 61 -12.31 16.84 7.23
C LEU A 61 -11.40 15.68 6.77
N VAL A 62 -11.91 14.80 5.90
CA VAL A 62 -11.17 13.65 5.36
C VAL A 62 -9.88 14.10 4.66
N THR A 63 -9.96 15.17 3.86
CA THR A 63 -8.81 15.73 3.12
C THR A 63 -7.76 16.33 4.07
N ARG A 64 -8.20 17.02 5.14
CA ARG A 64 -7.30 17.55 6.17
C ARG A 64 -6.62 16.44 6.99
N VAL A 65 -7.39 15.43 7.39
CA VAL A 65 -6.87 14.25 8.11
C VAL A 65 -5.90 13.46 7.24
N PHE A 66 -6.18 13.34 5.94
CA PHE A 66 -5.24 12.74 5.00
C PHE A 66 -3.92 13.51 4.96
N ALA A 67 -3.93 14.84 4.90
CA ALA A 67 -2.71 15.63 4.83
C ALA A 67 -1.85 15.56 6.11
N SER A 68 -2.47 15.50 7.29
CA SER A 68 -1.74 15.35 8.55
C SER A 68 -1.31 13.90 8.83
N GLY A 69 -2.15 12.93 8.44
CA GLY A 69 -1.93 11.50 8.67
C GLY A 69 -1.08 10.82 7.60
N ALA A 70 -0.87 11.43 6.44
CA ALA A 70 -0.11 10.86 5.32
C ALA A 70 1.28 10.31 5.72
N PRO A 71 2.08 10.95 6.60
CA PRO A 71 3.35 10.37 7.05
C PRO A 71 3.21 9.02 7.77
N LEU A 72 2.06 8.74 8.40
CA LEU A 72 1.80 7.47 9.11
C LEU A 72 1.76 6.27 8.15
N VAL A 73 1.57 6.49 6.86
CA VAL A 73 1.62 5.41 5.85
C VAL A 73 2.97 4.66 5.87
N TRP A 74 4.05 5.33 6.29
CA TRP A 74 5.38 4.73 6.42
C TRP A 74 5.49 3.73 7.56
N LEU A 75 4.54 3.71 8.50
CA LEU A 75 4.48 2.67 9.52
C LEU A 75 4.28 1.29 8.90
N ALA A 76 3.53 1.19 7.79
CA ALA A 76 3.31 -0.09 7.12
C ALA A 76 4.62 -0.76 6.64
N PRO A 77 5.46 -0.14 5.79
CA PRO A 77 6.72 -0.75 5.37
C PRO A 77 7.69 -0.94 6.55
N LEU A 78 7.71 -0.05 7.54
CA LEU A 78 8.56 -0.22 8.74
C LEU A 78 8.16 -1.44 9.57
N VAL A 79 6.86 -1.63 9.82
CA VAL A 79 6.34 -2.80 10.55
C VAL A 79 6.63 -4.07 9.76
N LEU A 80 6.41 -4.09 8.45
CA LEU A 80 6.72 -5.26 7.62
C LEU A 80 8.22 -5.59 7.61
N GLY A 81 9.08 -4.58 7.55
CA GLY A 81 10.53 -4.73 7.68
C GLY A 81 10.93 -5.29 9.05
N ALA A 82 10.33 -4.80 10.14
CA ALA A 82 10.54 -5.31 11.48
C ALA A 82 10.04 -6.77 11.62
N MET A 83 8.87 -7.08 11.09
CA MET A 83 8.33 -8.45 11.04
C MET A 83 9.25 -9.39 10.26
N TRP A 84 9.86 -8.91 9.18
CA TRP A 84 10.84 -9.68 8.42
C TRP A 84 12.11 -9.93 9.22
N ALA A 85 12.66 -8.90 9.87
CA ALA A 85 13.94 -8.94 10.56
C ALA A 85 13.89 -9.76 11.87
N PHE A 86 12.81 -9.59 12.65
CA PHE A 86 12.69 -10.14 14.00
C PHE A 86 11.69 -11.29 14.11
N GLY A 87 10.93 -11.57 13.06
CA GLY A 87 9.86 -12.56 13.12
C GLY A 87 10.33 -14.01 12.93
N PRO A 88 9.43 -14.98 13.19
CA PRO A 88 9.72 -16.41 13.04
C PRO A 88 10.14 -16.77 11.61
N ARG A 89 11.21 -17.57 11.45
CA ARG A 89 11.69 -18.09 10.14
C ARG A 89 10.84 -19.24 9.60
N LYS A 90 9.52 -19.15 9.73
CA LYS A 90 8.54 -20.14 9.26
C LYS A 90 8.01 -19.72 7.88
N PRO A 91 7.77 -20.65 6.94
CA PRO A 91 7.28 -20.30 5.60
C PRO A 91 5.97 -19.50 5.60
N GLY A 92 5.04 -19.83 6.51
CA GLY A 92 3.76 -19.11 6.64
C GLY A 92 3.90 -17.68 7.18
N TRP A 93 4.99 -17.34 7.87
CA TRP A 93 5.22 -15.99 8.37
C TRP A 93 5.49 -15.01 7.23
N TYR A 94 6.27 -15.42 6.24
CA TYR A 94 6.54 -14.59 5.07
C TYR A 94 5.29 -14.41 4.19
N LEU A 95 4.42 -15.43 4.10
CA LEU A 95 3.12 -15.26 3.44
C LEU A 95 2.25 -14.20 4.15
N LEU A 96 2.24 -14.20 5.49
CA LEU A 96 1.53 -13.20 6.28
C LEU A 96 2.05 -11.77 6.01
N ILE A 97 3.38 -11.57 6.02
CA ILE A 97 4.01 -10.28 5.68
C ILE A 97 3.55 -9.84 4.28
N GLY A 98 3.55 -10.76 3.32
CA GLY A 98 3.10 -10.51 1.95
C GLY A 98 1.65 -10.03 1.88
N LEU A 99 0.75 -10.75 2.56
CA LEU A 99 -0.67 -10.42 2.60
C LEU A 99 -0.93 -9.07 3.26
N ILE A 100 -0.33 -8.80 4.42
CA ILE A 100 -0.48 -7.52 5.12
C ILE A 100 -0.02 -6.38 4.21
N GLY A 101 1.15 -6.54 3.57
CA GLY A 101 1.67 -5.52 2.66
C GLY A 101 0.74 -5.23 1.48
N ILE A 102 0.14 -6.25 0.87
CA ILE A 102 -0.84 -6.06 -0.20
C ILE A 102 -2.12 -5.39 0.30
N CYS A 103 -2.63 -5.80 1.47
CA CYS A 103 -3.80 -5.18 2.08
C CYS A 103 -3.61 -3.66 2.31
N THR A 104 -2.39 -3.18 2.53
CA THR A 104 -2.15 -1.74 2.71
C THR A 104 -2.55 -0.91 1.48
N VAL A 105 -2.38 -1.44 0.25
CA VAL A 105 -2.85 -0.78 -0.98
C VAL A 105 -4.36 -0.64 -0.97
N PHE A 106 -5.07 -1.72 -0.62
CA PHE A 106 -6.53 -1.75 -0.63
C PHE A 106 -7.15 -0.83 0.43
N ILE A 107 -6.38 -0.41 1.44
CA ILE A 107 -6.82 0.58 2.43
C ILE A 107 -6.43 1.99 1.98
N ALA A 108 -5.17 2.18 1.56
CA ALA A 108 -4.66 3.50 1.18
C ALA A 108 -5.30 4.06 -0.08
N ALA A 109 -5.58 3.21 -1.09
CA ALA A 109 -6.13 3.66 -2.36
C ALA A 109 -7.55 4.26 -2.19
N PRO A 110 -8.53 3.60 -1.53
CA PRO A 110 -9.83 4.21 -1.27
C PRO A 110 -9.72 5.51 -0.48
N ILE A 111 -8.90 5.54 0.58
CA ILE A 111 -8.70 6.76 1.39
C ILE A 111 -8.18 7.90 0.52
N THR A 112 -7.21 7.62 -0.35
CA THR A 112 -6.64 8.60 -1.28
C THR A 112 -7.68 9.08 -2.29
N ILE A 113 -8.49 8.17 -2.86
CA ILE A 113 -9.59 8.53 -3.77
C ILE A 113 -10.58 9.46 -3.05
N PHE A 114 -11.05 9.09 -1.86
CA PHE A 114 -11.96 9.94 -1.09
C PHE A 114 -11.33 11.29 -0.75
N ALA A 115 -10.06 11.33 -0.34
CA ALA A 115 -9.36 12.56 0.01
C ALA A 115 -9.26 13.54 -1.17
N LEU A 116 -9.14 13.02 -2.40
CA LEU A 116 -9.02 13.82 -3.63
C LEU A 116 -10.38 14.18 -4.26
N TYR A 117 -11.36 13.27 -4.23
CA TYR A 117 -12.66 13.48 -4.88
C TYR A 117 -13.70 14.17 -4.00
N LEU A 118 -13.69 13.97 -2.68
CA LEU A 118 -14.62 14.68 -1.77
C LEU A 118 -14.53 16.21 -1.91
N PRO A 119 -13.34 16.82 -2.02
CA PRO A 119 -13.24 18.25 -2.31
C PRO A 119 -14.01 18.62 -3.59
N MET A 120 -13.76 17.95 -4.72
CA MET A 120 -14.47 18.24 -5.97
C MET A 120 -15.99 18.14 -5.83
N MET A 121 -16.50 17.15 -5.11
CA MET A 121 -17.94 17.03 -4.86
C MET A 121 -18.47 18.16 -3.98
N ALA A 122 -17.72 18.60 -2.98
CA ALA A 122 -18.13 19.70 -2.10
C ALA A 122 -18.21 21.04 -2.85
N VAL A 123 -17.32 21.29 -3.80
CA VAL A 123 -17.37 22.48 -4.67
C VAL A 123 -18.60 22.42 -5.58
N ASN A 124 -18.84 21.30 -6.24
CA ASN A 124 -20.00 21.13 -7.12
C ASN A 124 -21.34 21.21 -6.38
N ALA A 125 -21.38 20.91 -5.08
CA ALA A 125 -22.59 21.03 -4.26
C ALA A 125 -22.82 22.44 -3.72
N ALA A 126 -21.80 23.30 -3.73
CA ALA A 126 -21.85 24.67 -3.21
C ALA A 126 -22.09 25.74 -4.29
N ILE A 127 -22.05 25.35 -5.57
CA ILE A 127 -22.37 26.15 -6.76
C ILE A 127 -23.80 25.82 -7.20
#